data_AF-A0ABD6ASA9-F1
#
_entry.id   AF-A0ABD6ASA9-F1
#
_cell.length_a   1.000
_cell.length_b   1.000
_cell.length_c   1.000
_cell.angle_alpha   90.00
_cell.angle_beta   90.00
_cell.angle_gamma   90.00
#
_symmetry.space_group_name_H-M   'P 1'
#
loop_
_entity.id
_entity.type
_entity.pdbx_description
1 polymer ?
#
loop_
_entity_poly.entity_id
_entity_poly.type
_entity_poly.pdbx_seq_one_letter_code
_entity_poly.pdbx_strand_id
1 'polypeptide(L)'
;MSISSALSSRLNSYPEDASTRLKKVFFALFGDRIGASVFLAVVLFGLMFVRQGFFINDNWTIANTLVGVADGHLWIDEVRYGVADSPGVFLVDGDLYGRNFGHVFFALPFLWALEGVSQVADPRVAFAALWSLLLLGLVLLQGTIFNYETEFSVVGSGLALLIFAGNLAVATPLDPKWFPLIALELSTVVASAFVAVLLYRLLARIHSRRVGVFAGLTTILATGFGFWSSIPKRHAVVTCLLFATIYCLYRSREAGDTRKMRQFRALAYVWVGLVTWVNAMEGLVIFITLLAVDIPTAPSNDLRTAIITVIAFSVSLVPFFLTNYLVIGSPIEPPHLWPAYDGGTVSSGQSGRSNSNSGGGASSKLLILTNLFGRGITVMFEQPLRLVGTFLRSGSVAQPFIDKGNAEVELAMVETAPILGVFVAFPALLFVKVKNGFTIPDRKSPVFAVDVFVFIFAILFFLVYIPKLPLHAQIGARYLIPLYALGLYGIARLSIIREVFEKQSRMVYWTTASGVLIGGQSLLIYLIISDTTGTDLLQTHAWIGLGVATLVGGWALLSVTKRRSSRLGAVCIGLAVAAGTTFILLTNLSHLASVGDFVIPIARWLALRFLIA
;
A
#
# COMPACT_ATOMS: atom_id res chain seq x y z
N MET A 1 9.49 -37.69 -24.51
CA MET A 1 9.59 -37.23 -23.11
C MET A 1 9.92 -35.74 -23.15
N SER A 2 8.96 -34.87 -22.79
CA SER A 2 9.05 -33.44 -23.15
C SER A 2 9.94 -32.64 -22.19
N ILE A 3 10.65 -31.65 -22.72
CA ILE A 3 11.52 -30.70 -22.01
C ILE A 3 10.81 -30.06 -20.79
N SER A 4 9.46 -30.01 -20.79
CA SER A 4 8.62 -29.57 -19.67
C SER A 4 8.76 -30.45 -18.41
N SER A 5 8.91 -31.77 -18.55
CA SER A 5 9.04 -32.68 -17.40
C SER A 5 10.47 -32.71 -16.84
N ALA A 6 11.48 -32.44 -17.67
CA ALA A 6 12.86 -32.32 -17.22
C ALA A 6 13.09 -31.01 -16.44
N LEU A 7 12.47 -29.90 -16.88
CA LEU A 7 12.51 -28.60 -16.19
C LEU A 7 11.78 -28.61 -14.84
N SER A 8 10.68 -29.33 -14.70
CA SER A 8 9.99 -29.48 -13.41
C SER A 8 10.78 -30.35 -12.42
N SER A 9 11.56 -31.32 -12.91
CA SER A 9 12.38 -32.20 -12.06
C SER A 9 13.64 -31.51 -11.52
N ARG A 10 14.30 -30.65 -12.32
CA ARG A 10 15.55 -29.96 -11.92
C ARG A 10 15.33 -28.70 -11.08
N LEU A 11 14.15 -28.10 -11.13
CA LEU A 11 13.74 -27.09 -10.14
C LEU A 11 13.49 -27.70 -8.73
N ASN A 12 13.46 -29.04 -8.64
CA ASN A 12 13.14 -29.80 -7.42
C ASN A 12 14.31 -30.66 -6.88
N SER A 13 15.53 -30.64 -7.45
CA SER A 13 16.63 -31.48 -6.95
C SER A 13 17.36 -30.83 -5.74
N TYR A 14 17.29 -31.51 -4.60
CA TYR A 14 17.69 -31.08 -3.25
C TYR A 14 19.15 -31.42 -2.88
N PRO A 15 19.84 -30.50 -2.16
CA PRO A 15 20.77 -30.89 -1.08
C PRO A 15 20.50 -30.17 0.26
N GLU A 16 20.92 -30.82 1.35
CA GLU A 16 20.32 -30.83 2.70
C GLU A 16 20.71 -29.71 3.70
N ASP A 17 19.78 -29.56 4.64
CA ASP A 17 19.76 -28.96 5.98
C ASP A 17 19.82 -27.45 6.24
N ALA A 18 20.93 -26.73 6.08
CA ALA A 18 20.92 -25.28 6.37
C ALA A 18 20.23 -24.48 5.25
N SER A 19 20.43 -24.91 4.00
CA SER A 19 19.79 -24.32 2.82
C SER A 19 18.27 -24.48 2.87
N THR A 20 17.76 -25.50 3.56
CA THR A 20 16.35 -25.87 3.60
C THR A 20 15.50 -24.87 4.38
N ARG A 21 16.00 -24.30 5.49
CA ARG A 21 15.23 -23.33 6.30
C ARG A 21 15.11 -21.97 5.61
N LEU A 22 16.22 -21.42 5.11
CA LEU A 22 16.21 -20.16 4.35
C LEU A 22 15.38 -20.28 3.08
N LYS A 23 15.48 -21.40 2.36
CA LYS A 23 14.60 -21.68 1.21
C LYS A 23 13.13 -21.74 1.63
N LYS A 24 12.79 -22.42 2.74
CA LYS A 24 11.41 -22.46 3.26
C LYS A 24 10.88 -21.07 3.59
N VAL A 25 11.68 -20.21 4.24
CA VAL A 25 11.30 -18.82 4.52
C VAL A 25 11.12 -18.03 3.23
N PHE A 26 12.06 -18.14 2.29
CA PHE A 26 11.98 -17.49 0.98
C PHE A 26 10.69 -17.85 0.24
N PHE A 27 10.36 -19.14 0.12
CA PHE A 27 9.13 -19.58 -0.53
C PHE A 27 7.86 -19.25 0.29
N ALA A 28 7.96 -19.19 1.62
CA ALA A 28 6.85 -18.75 2.46
C ALA A 28 6.51 -17.27 2.24
N LEU A 29 7.52 -16.41 2.12
CA LEU A 29 7.37 -14.96 1.89
C LEU A 29 6.99 -14.65 0.45
N PHE A 30 7.80 -15.10 -0.50
CA PHE A 30 7.71 -14.67 -1.90
C PHE A 30 6.93 -15.62 -2.80
N GLY A 31 6.75 -16.88 -2.37
CA GLY A 31 6.09 -17.92 -3.17
C GLY A 31 7.00 -18.53 -4.24
N ASP A 32 7.72 -17.72 -5.01
CA ASP A 32 8.73 -18.13 -5.98
C ASP A 32 9.70 -16.98 -6.32
N ARG A 33 10.64 -17.24 -7.25
CA ARG A 33 11.63 -16.25 -7.72
C ARG A 33 10.97 -15.03 -8.37
N ILE A 34 9.82 -15.17 -9.02
CA ILE A 34 9.10 -14.05 -9.63
C ILE A 34 8.52 -13.15 -8.53
N GLY A 35 7.97 -13.73 -7.46
CA GLY A 35 7.51 -12.95 -6.31
C GLY A 35 8.64 -12.17 -5.64
N ALA A 36 9.84 -12.76 -5.52
CA ALA A 36 11.00 -12.06 -4.99
C ALA A 36 11.45 -10.92 -5.93
N SER A 37 11.33 -11.12 -7.25
CA SER A 37 11.62 -10.07 -8.23
C SER A 37 10.64 -8.91 -8.14
N VAL A 38 9.34 -9.20 -7.97
CA VAL A 38 8.31 -8.17 -7.71
C VAL A 38 8.63 -7.39 -6.44
N PHE A 39 9.01 -8.08 -5.36
CA PHE A 39 9.42 -7.44 -4.12
C PHE A 39 10.60 -6.48 -4.32
N LEU A 40 11.69 -6.97 -4.92
CA LEU A 40 12.90 -6.16 -5.14
C LEU A 40 12.63 -4.97 -6.05
N ALA A 41 11.83 -5.14 -7.11
CA ALA A 41 11.44 -4.04 -7.99
C ALA A 41 10.68 -2.94 -7.24
N VAL A 42 9.73 -3.32 -6.37
CA VAL A 42 8.97 -2.34 -5.57
C VAL A 42 9.85 -1.68 -4.51
N VAL A 43 10.72 -2.43 -3.83
CA VAL A 43 11.64 -1.84 -2.83
C VAL A 43 12.59 -0.86 -3.50
N LEU A 44 13.20 -1.22 -4.64
CA LEU A 44 14.08 -0.32 -5.39
C LEU A 44 13.36 0.96 -5.81
N PHE A 45 12.13 0.83 -6.31
CA PHE A 45 11.30 1.97 -6.69
C PHE A 45 10.96 2.86 -5.50
N GLY A 46 10.52 2.28 -4.37
CA GLY A 46 10.18 3.03 -3.17
C GLY A 46 11.39 3.72 -2.52
N LEU A 47 12.55 3.06 -2.51
CA LEU A 47 13.80 3.62 -1.97
C LEU A 47 14.26 4.87 -2.72
N MET A 48 13.91 5.03 -4.00
CA MET A 48 14.22 6.25 -4.76
C MET A 48 13.52 7.51 -4.18
N PHE A 49 12.47 7.34 -3.38
CA PHE A 49 11.64 8.44 -2.88
C PHE A 49 11.73 8.66 -1.37
N VAL A 50 12.52 7.84 -0.66
CA VAL A 50 12.81 8.00 0.78
C VAL A 50 13.60 9.29 0.98
N ARG A 51 13.19 10.10 1.97
CA ARG A 51 13.61 11.50 2.09
C ARG A 51 13.81 11.96 3.53
N GLN A 52 14.60 13.01 3.66
CA GLN A 52 14.87 13.76 4.89
C GLN A 52 13.92 14.95 4.95
N GLY A 53 12.63 14.71 5.18
CA GLY A 53 11.64 15.79 5.25
C GLY A 53 10.22 15.30 5.38
N PHE A 54 9.38 16.13 6.02
CA PHE A 54 7.98 15.78 6.26
C PHE A 54 7.07 16.36 5.18
N PHE A 55 6.39 15.48 4.46
CA PHE A 55 5.37 15.89 3.49
C PHE A 55 4.07 16.37 4.14
N ILE A 56 3.72 15.85 5.32
CA ILE A 56 2.49 16.20 6.04
C ILE A 56 2.80 16.27 7.53
N ASN A 57 2.25 17.28 8.20
CA ASN A 57 2.45 17.56 9.62
C ASN A 57 2.05 16.41 10.57
N ASP A 58 1.06 15.59 10.20
CA ASP A 58 0.60 14.47 11.02
C ASP A 58 1.64 13.33 11.14
N ASN A 59 2.69 13.36 10.33
CA ASN A 59 3.82 12.45 10.45
C ASN A 59 4.79 12.86 11.57
N TRP A 60 4.81 14.14 12.00
CA TRP A 60 5.61 14.60 13.14
C TRP A 60 5.26 13.80 14.40
N THR A 61 3.97 13.65 14.66
CA THR A 61 3.43 12.84 15.76
C THR A 61 4.01 11.43 15.77
N ILE A 62 3.97 10.73 14.62
CA ILE A 62 4.39 9.31 14.54
C ILE A 62 5.92 9.20 14.70
N ALA A 63 6.68 10.13 14.12
CA ALA A 63 8.13 10.15 14.26
C ALA A 63 8.57 10.44 15.69
N ASN A 64 7.97 11.43 16.37
CA ASN A 64 8.24 11.71 17.78
C ASN A 64 7.83 10.52 18.67
N THR A 65 6.70 9.85 18.38
CA THR A 65 6.29 8.63 19.10
C THR A 65 7.32 7.52 18.96
N LEU A 66 7.92 7.36 17.77
CA LEU A 66 8.96 6.36 17.56
C LEU A 66 10.22 6.64 18.37
N VAL A 67 10.60 7.92 18.54
CA VAL A 67 11.72 8.32 19.40
C VAL A 67 11.46 7.88 20.84
N GLY A 68 10.32 8.26 21.42
CA GLY A 68 10.00 7.87 22.80
C GLY A 68 9.96 6.35 23.00
N VAL A 69 9.37 5.61 22.05
CA VAL A 69 9.34 4.14 22.09
C VAL A 69 10.74 3.53 21.97
N ALA A 70 11.62 4.10 21.14
CA ALA A 70 13.00 3.66 21.03
C ALA A 70 13.79 3.91 22.34
N ASP A 71 13.48 4.99 23.04
CA ASP A 71 14.06 5.34 24.35
C ASP A 71 13.44 4.57 25.53
N GLY A 72 12.42 3.74 25.26
CA GLY A 72 11.86 2.77 26.21
C GLY A 72 10.58 3.22 26.91
N HIS A 73 9.93 4.29 26.46
CA HIS A 73 8.68 4.80 27.01
C HIS A 73 7.61 5.03 25.93
N LEU A 74 6.35 5.27 26.31
CA LEU A 74 5.24 5.37 25.35
C LEU A 74 4.77 6.81 25.08
N TRP A 75 5.28 7.77 25.84
CA TRP A 75 4.93 9.18 25.70
C TRP A 75 5.97 9.91 24.84
N ILE A 76 5.69 11.18 24.55
CA ILE A 76 6.56 12.09 23.83
C ILE A 76 7.11 13.06 24.88
N ASP A 77 8.34 12.80 25.32
CA ASP A 77 9.09 13.64 26.25
C ASP A 77 9.81 14.79 25.54
N GLU A 78 10.31 14.55 24.32
CA GLU A 78 10.96 15.54 23.47
C GLU A 78 10.23 15.67 22.12
N VAL A 79 9.80 16.89 21.77
CA VAL A 79 9.30 17.21 20.42
C VAL A 79 10.49 17.46 19.50
N ARG A 80 11.07 16.38 18.96
CA ARG A 80 12.22 16.44 18.04
C ARG A 80 11.85 16.99 16.66
N TYR A 81 10.62 16.75 16.22
CA TYR A 81 10.12 17.22 14.93
C TYR A 81 8.83 18.03 15.09
N GLY A 82 8.73 19.14 14.35
CA GLY A 82 7.51 19.93 14.28
C GLY A 82 7.15 20.62 15.59
N VAL A 83 5.86 20.62 15.91
CA VAL A 83 5.27 21.30 17.07
C VAL A 83 4.49 20.33 17.97
N ALA A 84 4.34 20.63 19.25
CA ALA A 84 3.71 19.73 20.23
C ALA A 84 2.21 19.49 19.98
N ASP A 85 1.50 20.46 19.40
CA ASP A 85 0.07 20.42 19.03
C ASP A 85 -0.18 19.78 17.65
N SER A 86 0.78 18.98 17.17
CA SER A 86 0.67 18.25 15.91
C SER A 86 -0.59 17.37 15.87
N PRO A 87 -1.29 17.26 14.72
CA PRO A 87 -2.50 16.45 14.61
C PRO A 87 -2.31 14.99 15.06
N GLY A 88 -3.10 14.59 16.07
CA GLY A 88 -3.10 13.24 16.62
C GLY A 88 -2.13 13.03 17.79
N VAL A 89 -1.60 14.10 18.39
CA VAL A 89 -1.08 14.10 19.75
C VAL A 89 -2.25 14.30 20.73
N PHE A 90 -2.21 13.58 21.85
CA PHE A 90 -3.20 13.63 22.92
C PHE A 90 -2.49 13.79 24.26
N LEU A 91 -3.12 14.47 25.22
CA LEU A 91 -2.60 14.63 26.57
C LEU A 91 -3.31 13.66 27.51
N VAL A 92 -2.55 12.84 28.24
CA VAL A 92 -3.08 11.91 29.25
C VAL A 92 -2.22 12.00 30.51
N ASP A 93 -2.85 12.33 31.64
CA ASP A 93 -2.18 12.48 32.95
C ASP A 93 -0.94 13.40 32.97
N GLY A 94 -0.90 14.39 32.06
CA GLY A 94 0.20 15.35 31.93
C GLY A 94 1.25 14.99 30.88
N ASP A 95 1.21 13.77 30.34
CA ASP A 95 2.13 13.29 29.31
C ASP A 95 1.50 13.35 27.91
N LEU A 96 2.33 13.65 26.90
CA LEU A 96 1.92 13.70 25.51
C LEU A 96 2.03 12.32 24.88
N TYR A 97 0.99 11.84 24.22
CA TYR A 97 0.98 10.56 23.52
C TYR A 97 0.66 10.73 22.05
N GLY A 98 1.33 9.95 21.21
CA GLY A 98 0.97 9.85 19.80
C GLY A 98 -0.05 8.75 19.51
N ARG A 99 0.10 8.12 18.34
CA ARG A 99 -0.88 7.15 17.82
C ARG A 99 -0.25 6.15 16.86
N ASN A 100 -1.03 5.14 16.51
CA ASN A 100 -0.65 4.06 15.58
C ASN A 100 0.57 3.26 16.07
N PHE A 101 0.61 2.93 17.36
CA PHE A 101 1.73 2.19 17.97
C PHE A 101 2.09 0.91 17.22
N GLY A 102 1.13 0.16 16.66
CA GLY A 102 1.46 -1.00 15.83
C GLY A 102 2.38 -0.69 14.64
N HIS A 103 2.28 0.50 14.02
CA HIS A 103 3.21 0.95 12.98
C HIS A 103 4.55 1.39 13.59
N VAL A 104 4.52 2.10 14.72
CA VAL A 104 5.73 2.51 15.46
C VAL A 104 6.59 1.30 15.83
N PHE A 105 6.00 0.29 16.47
CA PHE A 105 6.71 -0.94 16.83
C PHE A 105 7.19 -1.73 15.60
N PHE A 106 6.45 -1.69 14.49
CA PHE A 106 6.90 -2.30 13.23
C PHE A 106 8.12 -1.58 12.63
N ALA A 107 8.31 -0.29 12.91
CA ALA A 107 9.45 0.50 12.45
C ALA A 107 10.72 0.36 13.31
N LEU A 108 10.60 -0.06 14.58
CA LEU A 108 11.76 -0.22 15.49
C LEU A 108 12.91 -1.06 14.91
N PRO A 109 12.69 -2.25 14.31
CA PRO A 109 13.79 -3.04 13.76
C PRO A 109 14.52 -2.31 12.63
N PHE A 110 13.84 -1.42 11.90
CA PHE A 110 14.46 -0.60 10.87
C PHE A 110 15.31 0.50 11.49
N LEU A 111 14.83 1.15 12.56
CA LEU A 111 15.59 2.16 13.30
C LEU A 111 16.88 1.57 13.88
N TRP A 112 16.79 0.44 14.60
CA TRP A 112 17.97 -0.22 15.16
C TRP A 112 18.94 -0.70 14.08
N ALA A 113 18.45 -1.14 12.92
CA ALA A 113 19.31 -1.47 11.80
C ALA A 113 20.06 -0.25 11.25
N LEU A 114 19.40 0.90 11.14
CA LEU A 114 20.03 2.15 10.71
C LEU A 114 21.08 2.62 11.72
N GLU A 115 20.74 2.62 13.00
CA GLU A 115 21.65 2.97 14.09
C GLU A 115 22.86 2.03 14.13
N GLY A 116 22.63 0.72 14.06
CA GLY A 116 23.69 -0.29 14.06
C GLY A 116 24.63 -0.17 12.85
N VAL A 117 24.08 0.05 11.65
CA VAL A 117 24.89 0.29 10.44
C VAL A 117 25.69 1.58 10.56
N SER A 118 25.12 2.64 11.15
CA SER A 118 25.81 3.92 11.34
C SER A 118 27.03 3.84 12.26
N GLN A 119 27.13 2.81 13.09
CA GLN A 119 28.31 2.56 13.93
C GLN A 119 29.54 2.09 13.13
N VAL A 120 29.33 1.49 11.96
CA VAL A 120 30.40 0.82 11.18
C VAL A 120 30.58 1.37 9.77
N ALA A 121 29.58 2.09 9.25
CA ALA A 121 29.61 2.68 7.93
C ALA A 121 28.90 4.04 7.94
N ASP A 122 29.43 4.98 7.14
CA ASP A 122 28.73 6.21 6.87
C ASP A 122 27.36 5.89 6.23
N PRO A 123 26.23 6.34 6.81
CA PRO A 123 24.89 6.00 6.33
C PRO A 123 24.69 6.28 4.84
N ARG A 124 25.32 7.32 4.27
CA ARG A 124 25.20 7.64 2.84
C ARG A 124 25.80 6.54 1.96
N VAL A 125 26.95 5.99 2.38
CA VAL A 125 27.62 4.89 1.67
C VAL A 125 26.80 3.62 1.82
N ALA A 126 26.25 3.38 3.02
CA ALA A 126 25.41 2.22 3.29
C ALA A 126 24.13 2.22 2.44
N PHE A 127 23.43 3.35 2.31
CA PHE A 127 22.26 3.47 1.45
C PHE A 127 22.59 3.33 -0.04
N ALA A 128 23.68 3.94 -0.51
CA ALA A 128 24.16 3.77 -1.88
C ALA A 128 24.49 2.30 -2.19
N ALA A 129 25.16 1.62 -1.27
CA ALA A 129 25.50 0.20 -1.38
C ALA A 129 24.23 -0.67 -1.36
N LEU A 130 23.32 -0.43 -0.42
CA LEU A 130 22.06 -1.16 -0.30
C LEU A 130 21.26 -1.08 -1.60
N TRP A 131 21.07 0.13 -2.14
CA TRP A 131 20.31 0.31 -3.38
C TRP A 131 20.97 -0.40 -4.57
N SER A 132 22.29 -0.28 -4.69
CA SER A 132 23.07 -0.93 -5.76
C SER A 132 23.07 -2.46 -5.65
N LEU A 133 23.14 -3.01 -4.43
CA LEU A 133 23.07 -4.45 -4.17
C LEU A 133 21.66 -5.02 -4.40
N LEU A 134 20.61 -4.27 -4.05
CA LEU A 134 19.23 -4.65 -4.36
C LEU A 134 19.00 -4.68 -5.88
N LEU A 135 19.57 -3.71 -6.61
CA LEU A 135 19.54 -3.68 -8.07
C LEU A 135 20.26 -4.88 -8.66
N LEU A 136 21.48 -5.18 -8.18
CA LEU A 136 22.22 -6.36 -8.58
C LEU A 136 21.42 -7.64 -8.31
N GLY A 137 20.85 -7.76 -7.11
CA GLY A 137 20.00 -8.89 -6.73
C GLY A 137 18.79 -9.05 -7.65
N LEU A 138 18.14 -7.96 -8.05
CA LEU A 138 17.05 -7.98 -9.03
C LEU A 138 17.55 -8.47 -10.39
N VAL A 139 18.66 -7.92 -10.90
CA VAL A 139 19.21 -8.30 -12.22
C VAL A 139 19.62 -9.77 -12.24
N LEU A 140 20.32 -10.26 -11.22
CA LEU A 140 20.70 -11.68 -11.10
C LEU A 140 19.46 -12.60 -11.06
N LEU A 141 18.43 -12.19 -10.33
CA LEU A 141 17.19 -12.93 -10.24
C LEU A 141 16.46 -12.98 -11.60
N GLN A 142 16.49 -11.89 -12.37
CA GLN A 142 15.97 -11.87 -13.74
C GLN A 142 16.78 -12.77 -14.67
N GLY A 143 18.11 -12.74 -14.59
CA GLY A 143 18.99 -13.66 -15.34
C GLY A 143 18.63 -15.12 -15.09
N THR A 144 18.37 -15.45 -13.84
CA THR A 144 17.90 -16.79 -13.43
C THR A 144 16.50 -17.13 -13.96
N ILE A 145 15.58 -16.16 -14.00
CA ILE A 145 14.21 -16.35 -14.50
C ILE A 145 14.20 -16.55 -16.02
N PHE A 146 15.05 -15.83 -16.74
CA PHE A 146 15.13 -15.87 -18.20
C PHE A 146 16.18 -16.86 -18.75
N ASN A 147 16.93 -17.55 -17.89
CA ASN A 147 18.03 -18.47 -18.23
C ASN A 147 19.20 -17.79 -18.98
N TYR A 148 19.54 -16.56 -18.58
CA TYR A 148 20.71 -15.79 -19.06
C TYR A 148 21.56 -15.36 -17.86
N GLU A 149 21.91 -16.32 -16.99
CA GLU A 149 22.54 -16.05 -15.70
C GLU A 149 23.90 -15.34 -15.85
N THR A 150 24.73 -15.80 -16.80
CA THR A 150 26.07 -15.25 -17.02
C THR A 150 26.01 -13.81 -17.54
N GLU A 151 25.18 -13.56 -18.56
CA GLU A 151 25.07 -12.24 -19.19
C GLU A 151 24.51 -11.21 -18.21
N PHE A 152 23.46 -11.58 -17.47
CA PHE A 152 22.87 -10.70 -16.45
C PHE A 152 23.82 -10.50 -15.27
N SER A 153 24.65 -11.49 -14.91
CA SER A 153 25.66 -11.31 -13.87
C SER A 153 26.72 -10.30 -14.28
N VAL A 154 27.29 -10.43 -15.48
CA VAL A 154 28.35 -9.51 -15.93
C VAL A 154 27.81 -8.10 -16.10
N VAL A 155 26.70 -7.94 -16.83
CA VAL A 155 26.08 -6.63 -17.06
C VAL A 155 25.54 -6.03 -15.76
N GLY A 156 24.90 -6.85 -14.92
CA GLY A 156 24.34 -6.43 -13.64
C GLY A 156 25.40 -5.98 -12.65
N SER A 157 26.50 -6.71 -12.53
CA SER A 157 27.63 -6.31 -11.67
C SER A 157 28.26 -5.01 -12.15
N GLY A 158 28.50 -4.86 -13.46
CA GLY A 158 29.00 -3.60 -14.03
C GLY A 158 28.06 -2.42 -13.76
N LEU A 159 26.76 -2.59 -14.02
CA LEU A 159 25.76 -1.56 -13.80
C LEU A 159 25.65 -1.16 -12.32
N ALA A 160 25.62 -2.14 -11.41
CA ALA A 160 25.55 -1.89 -9.98
C ALA A 160 26.79 -1.14 -9.46
N LEU A 161 27.99 -1.49 -9.94
CA LEU A 161 29.23 -0.78 -9.60
C LEU A 161 29.24 0.66 -10.13
N LEU A 162 28.82 0.88 -11.37
CA LEU A 162 28.73 2.21 -11.97
C LEU A 162 27.74 3.09 -11.20
N ILE A 163 26.57 2.56 -10.87
CA ILE A 163 25.56 3.26 -10.08
C ILE A 163 26.06 3.55 -8.67
N PHE A 164 26.74 2.60 -8.03
CA PHE A 164 27.31 2.81 -6.71
C PHE A 164 28.35 3.93 -6.73
N ALA A 165 29.29 3.89 -7.69
CA ALA A 165 30.29 4.93 -7.88
C ALA A 165 29.65 6.31 -8.16
N GLY A 166 28.60 6.35 -9.01
CA GLY A 166 27.84 7.56 -9.28
C GLY A 166 27.15 8.13 -8.05
N ASN A 167 26.59 7.27 -7.18
CA ASN A 167 26.02 7.73 -5.91
C ASN A 167 27.10 8.29 -4.98
N LEU A 168 28.26 7.64 -4.86
CA LEU A 168 29.37 8.14 -4.05
C LEU A 168 29.89 9.50 -4.53
N ALA A 169 29.93 9.73 -5.84
CA ALA A 169 30.39 10.98 -6.43
C ALA A 169 29.52 12.20 -6.06
N VAL A 170 28.26 11.99 -5.70
CA VAL A 170 27.29 13.04 -5.36
C VAL A 170 26.76 12.93 -3.92
N ALA A 171 27.38 12.07 -3.09
CA ALA A 171 26.90 11.75 -1.76
C ALA A 171 27.15 12.86 -0.74
N THR A 172 26.07 13.39 -0.18
CA THR A 172 26.10 14.33 0.95
C THR A 172 25.91 13.61 2.29
N PRO A 173 26.42 14.16 3.41
CA PRO A 173 26.18 13.59 4.74
C PRO A 173 24.68 13.44 5.05
N LEU A 174 24.33 12.34 5.72
CA LEU A 174 22.98 12.08 6.23
C LEU A 174 22.99 12.29 7.75
N ASP A 175 22.20 13.24 8.22
CA ASP A 175 22.10 13.54 9.65
C ASP A 175 21.33 12.42 10.38
N PRO A 176 21.91 11.77 11.41
CA PRO A 176 21.27 10.71 12.18
C PRO A 176 19.93 11.13 12.81
N LYS A 177 19.69 12.44 13.00
CA LYS A 177 18.39 12.92 13.46
C LYS A 177 17.23 12.50 12.56
N TRP A 178 17.46 12.10 11.31
CA TRP A 178 16.41 11.65 10.40
C TRP A 178 16.14 10.15 10.46
N PHE A 179 16.91 9.35 11.21
CA PHE A 179 16.75 7.90 11.25
C PHE A 179 15.34 7.43 11.67
N PRO A 180 14.68 8.02 12.68
CA PRO A 180 13.30 7.64 13.02
C PRO A 180 12.31 7.83 11.86
N LEU A 181 12.40 8.95 11.14
CA LEU A 181 11.58 9.20 9.95
C LEU A 181 11.88 8.17 8.86
N ILE A 182 13.16 7.98 8.54
CA ILE A 182 13.60 7.04 7.49
C ILE A 182 13.19 5.61 7.84
N ALA A 183 13.27 5.19 9.11
CA ALA A 183 12.81 3.90 9.58
C ALA A 183 11.31 3.68 9.31
N LEU A 184 10.49 4.71 9.56
CA LEU A 184 9.07 4.67 9.23
C LEU A 184 8.83 4.57 7.72
N GLU A 185 9.56 5.31 6.90
CA GLU A 185 9.47 5.25 5.43
C GLU A 185 9.90 3.88 4.88
N LEU A 186 11.00 3.32 5.38
CA LEU A 186 11.47 1.99 5.00
C LEU A 186 10.43 0.91 5.37
N SER A 187 9.82 1.03 6.55
CA SER A 187 8.77 0.11 6.98
C SER A 187 7.56 0.15 6.04
N THR A 188 7.15 1.33 5.55
CA THR A 188 6.03 1.45 4.60
C THR A 188 6.40 0.98 3.20
N VAL A 189 7.64 1.20 2.75
CA VAL A 189 8.14 0.65 1.47
C VAL A 189 8.11 -0.87 1.51
N VAL A 190 8.59 -1.49 2.58
CA VAL A 190 8.57 -2.96 2.74
C VAL A 190 7.14 -3.50 2.81
N ALA A 191 6.25 -2.86 3.57
CA ALA A 191 4.83 -3.24 3.60
C ALA A 191 4.19 -3.15 2.21
N SER A 192 4.48 -2.09 1.45
CA SER A 192 4.00 -1.89 0.08
C SER A 192 4.52 -2.96 -0.88
N ALA A 193 5.80 -3.34 -0.76
CA ALA A 193 6.36 -4.45 -1.52
C ALA A 193 5.66 -5.78 -1.21
N PHE A 194 5.31 -6.03 0.04
CA PHE A 194 4.52 -7.22 0.39
C PHE A 194 3.08 -7.17 -0.10
N VAL A 195 2.43 -6.01 -0.20
CA VAL A 195 1.12 -5.89 -0.90
C VAL A 195 1.25 -6.38 -2.34
N ALA A 196 2.26 -5.91 -3.08
CA ALA A 196 2.51 -6.34 -4.45
C ALA A 196 2.77 -7.86 -4.54
N VAL A 197 3.56 -8.41 -3.63
CA VAL A 197 3.85 -9.86 -3.56
C VAL A 197 2.60 -10.67 -3.24
N LEU A 198 1.79 -10.26 -2.26
CA LEU A 198 0.59 -10.99 -1.84
C LEU A 198 -0.46 -10.98 -2.97
N LEU A 199 -0.63 -9.84 -3.63
CA LEU A 199 -1.51 -9.71 -4.80
C LEU A 199 -0.99 -10.56 -5.97
N TYR A 200 0.32 -10.55 -6.24
CA TYR A 200 0.96 -11.44 -7.21
C TYR A 200 0.67 -12.90 -6.89
N ARG A 201 0.94 -13.34 -5.66
CA ARG A 201 0.78 -14.74 -5.23
C ARG A 201 -0.67 -15.20 -5.30
N LEU A 202 -1.61 -14.33 -4.91
CA LEU A 202 -3.03 -14.62 -4.98
C LEU A 202 -3.47 -14.81 -6.44
N LEU A 203 -3.20 -13.84 -7.30
CA LEU A 203 -3.65 -13.87 -8.69
C LEU A 203 -2.88 -14.86 -9.57
N ALA A 204 -1.62 -15.16 -9.24
CA ALA A 204 -0.87 -16.22 -9.89
C ALA A 204 -1.48 -17.61 -9.63
N ARG A 205 -2.10 -17.81 -8.45
CA ARG A 205 -2.83 -19.04 -8.10
C ARG A 205 -4.21 -19.10 -8.73
N ILE A 206 -4.94 -17.97 -8.73
CA ILE A 206 -6.29 -17.90 -9.27
C ILE A 206 -6.28 -17.93 -10.81
N HIS A 207 -5.26 -17.35 -11.43
CA HIS A 207 -5.16 -17.16 -12.87
C HIS A 207 -3.79 -17.61 -13.38
N SER A 208 -2.86 -16.67 -13.60
CA SER A 208 -1.54 -16.95 -14.14
C SER A 208 -0.51 -15.99 -13.56
N ARG A 209 0.77 -16.40 -13.58
CA ARG A 209 1.88 -15.58 -13.12
C ARG A 209 1.92 -14.20 -13.79
N ARG A 210 1.60 -14.10 -15.08
CA ARG A 210 1.58 -12.84 -15.84
C ARG A 210 0.55 -11.87 -15.27
N VAL A 211 -0.67 -12.36 -14.99
CA VAL A 211 -1.74 -11.55 -14.40
C VAL A 211 -1.36 -11.13 -12.97
N GLY A 212 -0.74 -12.03 -12.20
CA GLY A 212 -0.23 -11.71 -10.87
C GLY A 212 0.84 -10.61 -10.90
N VAL A 213 1.83 -10.72 -11.79
CA VAL A 213 2.91 -9.72 -11.91
C VAL A 213 2.33 -8.37 -12.32
N PHE A 214 1.42 -8.37 -13.30
CA PHE A 214 0.73 -7.16 -13.72
C PHE A 214 0.01 -6.50 -12.54
N ALA A 215 -0.85 -7.23 -11.82
CA ALA A 215 -1.61 -6.65 -10.74
C ALA A 215 -0.71 -6.14 -9.61
N GLY A 216 0.26 -6.96 -9.16
CA GLY A 216 1.17 -6.60 -8.08
C GLY A 216 2.01 -5.35 -8.40
N LEU A 217 2.64 -5.31 -9.58
CA LEU A 217 3.46 -4.16 -9.98
C LEU A 217 2.59 -2.93 -10.28
N THR A 218 1.46 -3.08 -10.97
CA THR A 218 0.60 -1.93 -11.34
C THR A 218 0.03 -1.24 -10.11
N THR A 219 -0.34 -2.00 -9.07
CA THR A 219 -0.81 -1.39 -7.81
C THR A 219 0.19 -0.38 -7.28
N ILE A 220 1.49 -0.68 -7.27
CA ILE A 220 2.48 0.24 -6.73
C ILE A 220 2.96 1.23 -7.78
N LEU A 221 3.30 0.76 -8.99
CA LEU A 221 3.98 1.59 -9.99
C LEU A 221 3.03 2.52 -10.75
N ALA A 222 1.71 2.36 -10.68
CA ALA A 222 0.78 3.11 -11.53
C ALA A 222 -0.54 3.49 -10.86
N THR A 223 -0.56 3.53 -9.52
CA THR A 223 -1.70 4.10 -8.78
C THR A 223 -1.22 5.02 -7.67
N GLY A 224 -2.15 5.80 -7.10
CA GLY A 224 -1.88 6.61 -5.92
C GLY A 224 -1.25 5.85 -4.74
N PHE A 225 -1.37 4.52 -4.67
CA PHE A 225 -0.67 3.70 -3.67
C PHE A 225 0.84 3.94 -3.70
N GLY A 226 1.48 3.93 -4.87
CA GLY A 226 2.93 4.08 -4.99
C GLY A 226 3.43 5.42 -4.49
N PHE A 227 2.68 6.49 -4.77
CA PHE A 227 2.96 7.82 -4.25
C PHE A 227 3.03 7.82 -2.71
N TRP A 228 2.10 7.12 -2.04
CA TRP A 228 2.06 7.03 -0.58
C TRP A 228 2.99 5.98 0.02
N SER A 229 3.70 5.18 -0.79
CA SER A 229 4.50 4.05 -0.30
C SER A 229 5.76 4.47 0.46
N SER A 230 6.36 5.59 0.07
CA SER A 230 7.55 6.18 0.70
C SER A 230 7.22 7.25 1.74
N ILE A 231 5.95 7.57 1.96
CA ILE A 231 5.50 8.52 2.98
C ILE A 231 4.96 7.70 4.16
N PRO A 232 5.40 7.94 5.41
CA PRO A 232 5.12 7.04 6.52
C PRO A 232 3.65 7.12 6.94
N LYS A 233 2.80 6.32 6.30
CA LYS A 233 1.39 6.19 6.59
C LYS A 233 1.04 4.78 7.01
N ARG A 234 0.23 4.69 8.07
CA ARG A 234 -0.35 3.43 8.55
C ARG A 234 -1.08 2.62 7.48
N HIS A 235 -1.55 3.28 6.42
CA HIS A 235 -2.42 2.69 5.40
C HIS A 235 -1.67 1.65 4.54
N ALA A 236 -0.37 1.84 4.33
CA ALA A 236 0.46 0.84 3.65
C ALA A 236 0.57 -0.45 4.48
N VAL A 237 0.83 -0.31 5.79
CA VAL A 237 0.90 -1.43 6.75
C VAL A 237 -0.45 -2.14 6.85
N VAL A 238 -1.53 -1.39 7.02
CA VAL A 238 -2.90 -1.94 7.09
C VAL A 238 -3.27 -2.66 5.79
N THR A 239 -2.91 -2.12 4.63
CA THR A 239 -3.18 -2.81 3.35
C THR A 239 -2.37 -4.09 3.21
N CYS A 240 -1.11 -4.11 3.66
CA CYS A 240 -0.30 -5.32 3.70
C CYS A 240 -0.97 -6.41 4.55
N LEU A 241 -1.40 -6.06 5.75
CA LEU A 241 -2.08 -6.97 6.66
C LEU A 241 -3.45 -7.43 6.11
N LEU A 242 -4.20 -6.53 5.47
CA LEU A 242 -5.44 -6.86 4.75
C LEU A 242 -5.20 -7.91 3.65
N PHE A 243 -4.19 -7.72 2.81
CA PHE A 243 -3.87 -8.69 1.76
C PHE A 243 -3.31 -9.99 2.32
N ALA A 244 -2.65 -9.96 3.49
CA ALA A 244 -2.25 -11.16 4.21
C ALA A 244 -3.49 -11.92 4.71
N THR A 245 -4.50 -11.22 5.24
CA THR A 245 -5.82 -11.80 5.58
C THR A 245 -6.50 -12.43 4.37
N ILE A 246 -6.60 -11.70 3.26
CA ILE A 246 -7.22 -12.20 2.01
C ILE A 246 -6.49 -13.43 1.48
N TYR A 247 -5.15 -13.38 1.46
CA TYR A 247 -4.33 -14.50 1.00
C TYR A 247 -4.52 -15.72 1.91
N CYS A 248 -4.52 -15.54 3.23
CA CYS A 248 -4.76 -16.64 4.18
C CYS A 248 -6.19 -17.19 4.08
N LEU A 249 -7.20 -16.33 3.88
CA LEU A 249 -8.56 -16.73 3.61
C LEU A 249 -8.62 -17.63 2.37
N TYR A 250 -8.04 -17.20 1.24
CA TYR A 250 -7.95 -18.01 0.03
C TYR A 250 -7.28 -19.37 0.29
N ARG A 251 -6.08 -19.35 0.92
CA ARG A 251 -5.30 -20.56 1.17
C ARG A 251 -6.00 -21.54 2.11
N SER A 252 -6.80 -21.04 3.05
CA SER A 252 -7.57 -21.91 3.95
C SER A 252 -8.68 -22.68 3.23
N ARG A 253 -9.25 -22.15 2.14
CA ARG A 253 -10.23 -22.86 1.30
C ARG A 253 -9.55 -23.72 0.24
N GLU A 254 -8.39 -23.31 -0.26
CA GLU A 254 -7.61 -24.07 -1.26
C GLU A 254 -6.95 -25.31 -0.64
N ALA A 255 -6.66 -25.29 0.66
CA ALA A 255 -5.97 -26.37 1.35
C ALA A 255 -6.78 -27.68 1.33
N GLY A 256 -6.20 -28.72 0.71
CA GLY A 256 -6.76 -30.08 0.73
C GLY A 256 -6.53 -30.85 2.04
N ASP A 257 -5.74 -30.32 2.97
CA ASP A 257 -5.45 -30.92 4.28
C ASP A 257 -6.01 -30.04 5.40
N THR A 258 -6.76 -30.67 6.31
CA THR A 258 -7.36 -30.07 7.51
C THR A 258 -6.37 -29.27 8.34
N ARG A 259 -5.12 -29.73 8.49
CA ARG A 259 -4.10 -29.01 9.27
C ARG A 259 -3.75 -27.68 8.63
N LYS A 260 -3.47 -27.67 7.32
CA LYS A 260 -3.13 -26.45 6.57
C LYS A 260 -4.32 -25.50 6.50
N MET A 261 -5.52 -26.04 6.27
CA MET A 261 -6.77 -25.27 6.30
C MET A 261 -6.90 -24.52 7.63
N ARG A 262 -6.75 -25.22 8.75
CA ARG A 262 -6.83 -24.62 10.10
C ARG A 262 -5.74 -23.58 10.36
N GLN A 263 -4.51 -23.85 9.95
CA GLN A 263 -3.40 -22.90 10.10
C GLN A 263 -3.64 -21.60 9.33
N PHE A 264 -4.03 -21.68 8.05
CA PHE A 264 -4.31 -20.48 7.27
C PHE A 264 -5.56 -19.74 7.77
N ARG A 265 -6.58 -20.47 8.22
CA ARG A 265 -7.76 -19.85 8.84
C ARG A 265 -7.38 -19.08 10.10
N ALA A 266 -6.61 -19.67 11.01
CA ALA A 266 -6.14 -18.98 12.21
C ALA A 266 -5.25 -17.77 11.87
N LEU A 267 -4.32 -17.91 10.91
CA LEU A 267 -3.47 -16.81 10.45
C LEU A 267 -4.28 -15.64 9.86
N ALA A 268 -5.38 -15.91 9.16
CA ALA A 268 -6.26 -14.86 8.66
C ALA A 268 -6.74 -13.94 9.78
N TYR A 269 -7.06 -14.49 10.97
CA TYR A 269 -7.46 -13.71 12.14
C TYR A 269 -6.28 -13.06 12.87
N VAL A 270 -5.10 -13.68 12.89
CA VAL A 270 -3.89 -13.07 13.47
C VAL A 270 -3.59 -11.73 12.82
N TRP A 271 -3.68 -11.66 11.49
CA TRP A 271 -3.47 -10.41 10.76
C TRP A 271 -4.50 -9.34 11.13
N VAL A 272 -5.75 -9.73 11.40
CA VAL A 272 -6.79 -8.80 11.87
C VAL A 272 -6.43 -8.21 13.24
N GLY A 273 -5.94 -9.02 14.18
CA GLY A 273 -5.50 -8.51 15.49
C GLY A 273 -4.34 -7.51 15.38
N LEU A 274 -3.39 -7.76 14.47
CA LEU A 274 -2.31 -6.82 14.18
C LEU A 274 -2.81 -5.53 13.52
N VAL A 275 -3.82 -5.60 12.63
CA VAL A 275 -4.46 -4.39 12.11
C VAL A 275 -5.10 -3.60 13.24
N THR A 276 -5.79 -4.26 14.18
CA THR A 276 -6.40 -3.59 15.33
C THR A 276 -5.38 -2.81 16.17
N TRP A 277 -4.15 -3.34 16.30
CA TRP A 277 -3.05 -2.64 16.97
C TRP A 277 -2.55 -1.39 16.23
N VAL A 278 -2.56 -1.42 14.89
CA VAL A 278 -2.23 -0.25 14.06
C VAL A 278 -3.37 0.76 14.03
N ASN A 279 -4.60 0.27 13.80
CA ASN A 279 -5.83 1.05 13.75
C ASN A 279 -7.05 0.17 14.08
N ALA A 280 -7.66 0.40 15.24
CA ALA A 280 -8.80 -0.39 15.72
C ALA A 280 -10.03 -0.35 14.81
N MET A 281 -10.32 0.80 14.20
CA MET A 281 -11.49 0.97 13.33
C MET A 281 -11.35 0.14 12.04
N GLU A 282 -10.20 0.20 11.39
CA GLU A 282 -9.92 -0.62 10.20
C GLU A 282 -9.87 -2.11 10.55
N GLY A 283 -9.28 -2.46 11.71
CA GLY A 283 -9.26 -3.82 12.23
C GLY A 283 -10.67 -4.38 12.41
N LEU A 284 -11.59 -3.57 12.95
CA LEU A 284 -12.99 -3.94 13.12
C LEU A 284 -13.73 -4.17 11.78
N VAL A 285 -13.51 -3.30 10.77
CA VAL A 285 -14.10 -3.48 9.43
C VAL A 285 -13.62 -4.78 8.79
N ILE A 286 -12.31 -5.07 8.88
CA ILE A 286 -11.74 -6.33 8.39
C ILE A 286 -12.31 -7.51 9.17
N PHE A 287 -12.40 -7.42 10.51
CA PHE A 287 -12.94 -8.47 11.36
C PHE A 287 -14.37 -8.84 11.01
N ILE A 288 -15.27 -7.84 10.93
CA ILE A 288 -16.69 -8.05 10.60
C ILE A 288 -16.81 -8.68 9.21
N THR A 289 -16.04 -8.17 8.24
CA THR A 289 -16.04 -8.73 6.89
C THR A 289 -15.51 -10.17 6.88
N LEU A 290 -14.41 -10.43 7.58
CA LEU A 290 -13.84 -11.76 7.68
C LEU A 290 -14.82 -12.71 8.31
N LEU A 291 -15.48 -12.35 9.41
CA LEU A 291 -16.46 -13.19 10.09
C LEU A 291 -17.66 -13.51 9.17
N ALA A 292 -18.20 -12.50 8.50
CA ALA A 292 -19.35 -12.62 7.60
C ALA A 292 -19.08 -13.55 6.41
N VAL A 293 -17.83 -13.66 5.97
CA VAL A 293 -17.43 -14.52 4.86
C VAL A 293 -16.84 -15.84 5.32
N ASP A 294 -16.08 -15.84 6.41
CA ASP A 294 -15.33 -17.00 6.87
C ASP A 294 -16.28 -18.11 7.31
N ILE A 295 -17.25 -17.81 8.16
CA ILE A 295 -18.16 -18.82 8.71
C ILE A 295 -18.97 -19.52 7.60
N PRO A 296 -19.60 -18.80 6.63
CA PRO A 296 -20.43 -19.45 5.61
C PRO A 296 -19.63 -20.17 4.52
N THR A 297 -18.37 -19.81 4.31
CA THR A 297 -17.53 -20.37 3.23
C THR A 297 -16.48 -21.37 3.74
N ALA A 298 -16.35 -21.55 5.05
CA ALA A 298 -15.36 -22.44 5.63
C ALA A 298 -15.59 -23.91 5.22
N PRO A 299 -14.54 -24.67 4.89
CA PRO A 299 -14.67 -26.11 4.62
C PRO A 299 -15.19 -26.91 5.83
N SER A 300 -14.82 -26.49 7.04
CA SER A 300 -15.24 -27.08 8.32
C SER A 300 -15.36 -25.99 9.38
N ASN A 301 -16.37 -26.10 10.24
CA ASN A 301 -16.57 -25.25 11.43
C ASN A 301 -16.51 -26.08 12.73
N ASP A 302 -15.67 -27.11 12.77
CA ASP A 302 -15.47 -27.94 13.96
C ASP A 302 -14.96 -27.12 15.15
N LEU A 303 -15.38 -27.53 16.36
CA LEU A 303 -15.04 -26.85 17.62
C LEU A 303 -13.54 -26.62 17.79
N ARG A 304 -12.72 -27.59 17.38
CA ARG A 304 -11.26 -27.49 17.47
C ARG A 304 -10.69 -26.39 16.58
N THR A 305 -11.19 -26.26 15.35
CA THR A 305 -10.81 -25.16 14.44
C THR A 305 -11.27 -23.82 14.97
N ALA A 306 -12.48 -23.73 15.53
CA ALA A 306 -12.99 -22.51 16.16
C ALA A 306 -12.12 -22.07 17.36
N ILE A 307 -11.83 -22.99 18.30
CA ILE A 307 -10.98 -22.72 19.47
C ILE A 307 -9.60 -22.22 19.04
N ILE A 308 -8.94 -22.90 18.10
CA ILE A 308 -7.61 -22.50 17.64
C ILE A 308 -7.63 -21.12 16.98
N THR A 309 -8.68 -20.81 16.20
CA THR A 309 -8.85 -19.51 15.56
C THR A 309 -9.07 -18.40 16.60
N VAL A 310 -9.93 -18.65 17.60
CA VAL A 310 -10.19 -17.71 18.70
C VAL A 310 -8.92 -17.47 19.53
N ILE A 311 -8.19 -18.52 19.92
CA ILE A 311 -6.94 -18.37 20.67
C ILE A 311 -5.92 -17.57 19.86
N ALA A 312 -5.72 -17.90 18.59
CA ALA A 312 -4.77 -17.18 17.73
C ALA A 312 -5.16 -15.70 17.58
N PHE A 313 -6.45 -15.40 17.41
CA PHE A 313 -6.96 -14.04 17.36
C PHE A 313 -6.74 -13.29 18.68
N SER A 314 -7.13 -13.88 19.82
CA SER A 314 -6.97 -13.27 21.14
C SER A 314 -5.49 -12.97 21.46
N VAL A 315 -4.58 -13.90 21.15
CA VAL A 315 -3.13 -13.68 21.32
C VAL A 315 -2.64 -12.53 20.44
N SER A 316 -3.12 -12.43 19.20
CA SER A 316 -2.74 -11.32 18.30
C SER A 316 -3.25 -9.94 18.74
N LEU A 317 -4.26 -9.89 19.61
CA LEU A 317 -4.79 -8.64 20.18
C LEU A 317 -4.05 -8.18 21.43
N VAL A 318 -3.20 -9.02 22.04
CA VAL A 318 -2.45 -8.69 23.26
C VAL A 318 -1.66 -7.38 23.13
N PRO A 319 -0.91 -7.12 22.04
CA PRO A 319 -0.18 -5.86 21.91
C PRO A 319 -1.09 -4.62 21.92
N PHE A 320 -2.27 -4.72 21.29
CA PHE A 320 -3.27 -3.65 21.29
C PHE A 320 -3.80 -3.37 22.69
N PHE A 321 -4.24 -4.41 23.41
CA PHE A 321 -4.77 -4.26 24.76
C PHE A 321 -3.71 -3.73 25.73
N LEU A 322 -2.48 -4.23 25.62
CA LEU A 322 -1.37 -3.79 26.46
C LEU A 322 -1.04 -2.32 26.20
N THR A 323 -0.95 -1.90 24.94
CA THR A 323 -0.66 -0.50 24.59
C THR A 323 -1.75 0.42 25.11
N ASN A 324 -3.04 0.10 24.89
CA ASN A 324 -4.13 0.96 25.38
C ASN A 324 -4.14 1.04 26.92
N TYR A 325 -3.91 -0.10 27.59
CA TYR A 325 -3.85 -0.12 29.05
C TYR A 325 -2.70 0.74 29.58
N LEU A 326 -1.52 0.67 28.96
CA LEU A 326 -0.36 1.47 29.38
C LEU A 326 -0.51 2.96 29.07
N VAL A 327 -1.22 3.33 28.00
CA VAL A 327 -1.40 4.74 27.59
C VAL A 327 -2.59 5.41 28.27
N ILE A 328 -3.69 4.69 28.51
CA ILE A 328 -5.00 5.27 28.90
C ILE A 328 -5.52 4.66 30.21
N GLY A 329 -4.88 3.62 30.74
CA GLY A 329 -5.40 2.86 31.88
C GLY A 329 -6.61 1.98 31.55
N SER A 330 -7.06 1.94 30.28
CA SER A 330 -8.18 1.13 29.80
C SER A 330 -7.77 0.27 28.61
N PRO A 331 -7.97 -1.07 28.64
CA PRO A 331 -7.57 -1.92 27.52
C PRO A 331 -8.45 -1.73 26.28
N ILE A 332 -9.70 -1.30 26.44
CA ILE A 332 -10.72 -1.35 25.40
C ILE A 332 -10.93 -0.01 24.70
N GLU A 333 -10.66 1.11 25.38
CA GLU A 333 -10.85 2.44 24.81
C GLU A 333 -9.64 2.85 23.99
N PRO A 334 -9.78 3.09 22.68
CA PRO A 334 -8.65 3.51 21.86
C PRO A 334 -8.33 5.01 22.08
N PRO A 335 -7.06 5.44 21.97
CA PRO A 335 -6.62 6.80 22.31
C PRO A 335 -7.34 7.93 21.57
N HIS A 336 -7.83 7.69 20.36
CA HIS A 336 -8.45 8.72 19.52
C HIS A 336 -9.85 9.19 19.97
N LEU A 337 -10.40 8.61 21.04
CA LEU A 337 -11.65 9.08 21.65
C LEU A 337 -11.44 10.23 22.64
N TRP A 338 -10.18 10.59 22.92
CA TRP A 338 -9.81 11.61 23.88
C TRP A 338 -9.59 12.98 23.20
N PRO A 339 -9.73 14.09 23.95
CA PRO A 339 -9.52 15.44 23.40
C PRO A 339 -8.12 15.55 22.78
N ALA A 340 -8.05 16.10 21.57
CA ALA A 340 -6.77 16.46 20.96
C ALA A 340 -6.10 17.56 21.79
N TYR A 341 -4.77 17.48 21.95
CA TYR A 341 -4.02 18.53 22.62
C TYR A 341 -3.98 19.79 21.74
N ASP A 342 -4.31 20.95 22.32
CA ASP A 342 -4.50 22.24 21.65
C ASP A 342 -3.42 23.27 21.97
N GLY A 343 -2.29 22.85 22.57
CA GLY A 343 -1.13 23.70 22.81
C GLY A 343 -1.12 24.46 24.15
N GLY A 344 -2.03 24.13 25.09
CA GLY A 344 -2.02 24.69 26.44
C GLY A 344 -0.78 24.30 27.26
N THR A 345 -0.34 25.14 28.20
CA THR A 345 0.81 24.84 29.06
C THR A 345 0.58 23.60 29.92
N VAL A 346 1.50 22.63 29.86
CA VAL A 346 1.51 21.46 30.74
C VAL A 346 1.84 21.92 32.15
N SER A 347 0.83 22.28 32.94
CA SER A 347 1.00 22.58 34.36
C SER A 347 0.98 21.29 35.16
N SER A 348 2.08 21.02 35.86
CA SER A 348 2.18 19.96 36.84
C SER A 348 1.22 20.23 38.00
N GLY A 349 0.08 19.52 38.03
CA GLY A 349 -0.71 19.32 39.24
C GLY A 349 -2.17 19.79 39.17
N GLN A 350 -3.08 18.85 38.86
CA GLN A 350 -4.18 18.48 39.76
C GLN A 350 -4.89 17.25 39.18
N SER A 351 -4.89 16.16 39.95
CA SER A 351 -5.59 14.91 39.66
C SER A 351 -7.12 15.10 39.73
N GLY A 352 -7.71 15.55 38.64
CA GLY A 352 -9.15 15.53 38.40
C GLY A 352 -9.55 14.22 37.75
N ARG A 353 -9.68 13.15 38.54
CA ARG A 353 -10.26 11.87 38.09
C ARG A 353 -11.75 12.08 37.78
N SER A 354 -12.05 12.48 36.54
CA SER A 354 -13.41 12.42 36.01
C SER A 354 -13.74 10.95 35.74
N ASN A 355 -14.47 10.37 36.68
CA ASN A 355 -14.95 8.99 36.59
C ASN A 355 -16.05 8.92 35.52
N SER A 356 -15.66 8.88 34.24
CA SER A 356 -16.56 8.51 33.15
C SER A 356 -16.79 7.01 33.25
N ASN A 357 -17.89 6.66 33.89
CA ASN A 357 -18.36 5.31 34.11
C ASN A 357 -18.66 4.64 32.74
N SER A 358 -17.66 4.09 32.05
CA SER A 358 -17.83 3.40 30.76
C SER A 358 -18.23 1.94 30.92
N GLY A 359 -19.19 1.69 31.81
CA GLY A 359 -20.03 0.50 31.81
C GLY A 359 -21.07 0.53 30.68
N GLY A 360 -20.64 0.80 29.45
CA GLY A 360 -21.52 0.88 28.28
C GLY A 360 -21.73 -0.51 27.65
N GLY A 361 -22.91 -1.09 27.85
CA GLY A 361 -23.30 -2.39 27.30
C GLY A 361 -23.16 -2.48 25.77
N ALA A 362 -23.21 -3.71 25.25
CA ALA A 362 -23.07 -4.00 23.81
C ALA A 362 -24.00 -3.17 22.90
N SER A 363 -25.16 -2.72 23.42
CA SER A 363 -26.12 -1.84 22.76
C SER A 363 -25.55 -0.46 22.41
N SER A 364 -24.79 0.16 23.31
CA SER A 364 -24.18 1.49 23.08
C SER A 364 -23.11 1.45 21.99
N LYS A 365 -22.33 0.37 21.94
CA LYS A 365 -21.28 0.15 20.93
C LYS A 365 -21.87 -0.19 19.56
N LEU A 366 -22.96 -0.96 19.53
CA LEU A 366 -23.71 -1.23 18.30
C LEU A 366 -24.28 0.06 17.71
N LEU A 367 -24.80 0.96 18.55
CA LEU A 367 -25.32 2.26 18.10
C LEU A 367 -24.24 3.15 17.47
N ILE A 368 -23.01 3.14 18.00
CA ILE A 368 -21.88 3.87 17.41
C ILE A 368 -21.55 3.31 16.02
N LEU A 369 -21.55 1.99 15.85
CA LEU A 369 -21.32 1.36 14.55
C LEU A 369 -22.42 1.67 13.54
N THR A 370 -23.70 1.55 13.95
CA THR A 370 -24.82 1.89 13.07
C THR A 370 -24.79 3.36 12.67
N ASN A 371 -24.41 4.26 13.58
CA ASN A 371 -24.24 5.68 13.28
C ASN A 371 -23.08 5.95 12.31
N LEU A 372 -21.97 5.21 12.44
CA LEU A 372 -20.81 5.34 11.55
C LEU A 372 -21.17 4.99 10.10
N PHE A 373 -21.77 3.81 9.88
CA PHE A 373 -22.19 3.39 8.55
C PHE A 373 -23.39 4.20 8.04
N GLY A 374 -24.33 4.55 8.92
CA GLY A 374 -25.49 5.36 8.61
C GLY A 374 -25.10 6.73 8.03
N ARG A 375 -24.14 7.42 8.66
CA ARG A 375 -23.57 8.68 8.11
C ARG A 375 -22.97 8.48 6.71
N GLY A 376 -22.27 7.37 6.48
CA GLY A 376 -21.74 7.02 5.15
C GLY A 376 -22.84 6.91 4.10
N ILE A 377 -23.92 6.20 4.43
CA ILE A 377 -25.08 6.03 3.54
C ILE A 377 -25.74 7.37 3.25
N THR A 378 -26.01 8.18 4.28
CA THR A 378 -26.58 9.53 4.14
C THR A 378 -25.77 10.38 3.17
N VAL A 379 -24.44 10.43 3.34
CA VAL A 379 -23.55 11.22 2.46
C VAL A 379 -23.58 10.71 1.01
N MET A 380 -23.65 9.40 0.77
CA MET A 380 -23.74 8.87 -0.59
C MET A 380 -24.96 9.36 -1.35
N PHE A 381 -26.12 9.45 -0.69
CA PHE A 381 -27.38 9.83 -1.31
C PHE A 381 -27.57 11.35 -1.35
N GLU A 382 -27.21 12.06 -0.29
CA GLU A 382 -27.43 13.50 -0.18
C GLU A 382 -26.35 14.33 -0.87
N GLN A 383 -25.15 13.77 -1.10
CA GLN A 383 -24.00 14.53 -1.58
C GLN A 383 -23.27 13.84 -2.74
N PRO A 384 -23.96 13.56 -3.87
CA PRO A 384 -23.38 12.80 -4.99
C PRO A 384 -22.16 13.49 -5.64
N LEU A 385 -22.08 14.82 -5.58
CA LEU A 385 -20.91 15.56 -6.06
C LEU A 385 -19.63 15.22 -5.27
N ARG A 386 -19.73 14.79 -4.00
CA ARG A 386 -18.56 14.30 -3.25
C ARG A 386 -18.02 12.99 -3.80
N LEU A 387 -18.89 12.12 -4.31
CA LEU A 387 -18.49 10.88 -4.98
C LEU A 387 -17.72 11.19 -6.25
N VAL A 388 -18.20 12.14 -7.04
CA VAL A 388 -17.52 12.63 -8.24
C VAL A 388 -16.17 13.23 -7.87
N GLY A 389 -16.12 14.10 -6.86
CA GLY A 389 -14.90 14.72 -6.32
C GLY A 389 -13.84 13.71 -5.89
N THR A 390 -14.27 12.62 -5.24
CA THR A 390 -13.37 11.61 -4.68
C THR A 390 -12.87 10.62 -5.73
N PHE A 391 -13.75 10.13 -6.60
CA PHE A 391 -13.42 9.03 -7.51
C PHE A 391 -13.07 9.48 -8.92
N LEU A 392 -13.77 10.48 -9.47
CA LEU A 392 -13.67 10.83 -10.87
C LEU A 392 -12.84 12.09 -11.08
N ARG A 393 -13.25 13.22 -10.49
CA ARG A 393 -12.66 14.54 -10.77
C ARG A 393 -12.78 15.43 -9.54
N SER A 394 -11.65 15.75 -8.91
CA SER A 394 -11.65 16.64 -7.73
C SER A 394 -11.77 18.12 -8.11
N GLY A 395 -11.12 18.56 -9.21
CA GLY A 395 -11.15 19.96 -9.65
C GLY A 395 -10.08 20.83 -8.96
N SER A 396 -10.17 22.15 -9.14
CA SER A 396 -9.33 23.15 -8.46
C SER A 396 -10.15 23.87 -7.39
N VAL A 397 -9.64 23.93 -6.16
CA VAL A 397 -10.31 24.66 -5.06
C VAL A 397 -10.01 26.16 -5.20
N ALA A 398 -11.04 27.02 -5.08
CA ALA A 398 -10.97 28.45 -5.39
C ALA A 398 -10.62 29.38 -4.21
N GLN A 399 -10.28 28.85 -3.02
CA GLN A 399 -9.92 29.66 -1.86
C GLN A 399 -8.55 29.27 -1.29
N PRO A 400 -7.60 30.22 -1.19
CA PRO A 400 -6.29 29.97 -0.61
C PRO A 400 -6.40 29.80 0.91
N PHE A 401 -5.98 28.66 1.46
CA PHE A 401 -5.80 28.46 2.90
C PHE A 401 -4.30 28.39 3.19
N ILE A 402 -3.64 29.53 3.02
CA ILE A 402 -2.18 29.69 3.21
C ILE A 402 -1.75 29.46 4.67
N ASP A 403 -2.67 29.54 5.64
CA ASP A 403 -2.31 29.58 7.07
C ASP A 403 -1.84 28.24 7.70
N LYS A 404 -1.84 27.11 6.97
CA LYS A 404 -1.47 25.79 7.57
C LYS A 404 -0.46 24.95 6.80
N GLY A 405 0.23 25.51 5.80
CA GLY A 405 1.33 24.81 5.10
C GLY A 405 0.92 23.53 4.36
N ASN A 406 -0.36 23.34 4.03
CA ASN A 406 -0.83 22.21 3.23
C ASN A 406 -0.97 22.65 1.77
N ALA A 407 -0.38 21.90 0.83
CA ALA A 407 -0.56 22.14 -0.60
C ALA A 407 -2.05 21.95 -1.00
N GLU A 408 -2.61 22.96 -1.67
CA GLU A 408 -4.03 23.16 -1.99
C GLU A 408 -4.58 22.27 -3.10
N VAL A 409 -4.10 21.01 -3.21
CA VAL A 409 -4.41 20.17 -4.36
C VAL A 409 -4.95 18.82 -3.95
N GLU A 410 -6.10 18.49 -4.52
CA GLU A 410 -6.72 17.18 -4.42
C GLU A 410 -6.79 16.53 -5.81
N LEU A 411 -6.43 15.25 -5.86
CA LEU A 411 -6.60 14.41 -7.04
C LEU A 411 -7.50 13.24 -6.70
N ALA A 412 -8.48 13.00 -7.57
CA ALA A 412 -9.40 11.90 -7.50
C ALA A 412 -8.70 10.56 -7.80
N MET A 413 -9.37 9.46 -7.44
CA MET A 413 -8.79 8.13 -7.64
C MET A 413 -8.51 7.80 -9.10
N VAL A 414 -9.42 8.11 -10.03
CA VAL A 414 -9.23 7.81 -11.47
C VAL A 414 -8.12 8.68 -12.07
N GLU A 415 -7.96 9.92 -11.61
CA GLU A 415 -6.91 10.84 -12.05
C GLU A 415 -5.51 10.29 -11.74
N THR A 416 -5.34 9.66 -10.57
CA THR A 416 -4.06 9.07 -10.13
C THR A 416 -3.92 7.58 -10.47
N ALA A 417 -4.98 6.93 -10.94
CA ALA A 417 -4.97 5.54 -11.37
C ALA A 417 -5.87 5.34 -12.61
N PRO A 418 -5.42 5.78 -13.80
CA PRO A 418 -6.24 5.76 -15.03
C PRO A 418 -6.77 4.37 -15.40
N ILE A 419 -6.07 3.31 -14.97
CA ILE A 419 -6.48 1.93 -15.17
C ILE A 419 -7.85 1.60 -14.53
N LEU A 420 -8.27 2.36 -13.50
CA LEU A 420 -9.59 2.23 -12.89
C LEU A 420 -10.73 2.61 -13.86
N GLY A 421 -10.44 3.28 -14.98
CA GLY A 421 -11.40 3.56 -16.05
C GLY A 421 -12.09 2.30 -16.60
N VAL A 422 -11.47 1.12 -16.47
CA VAL A 422 -12.10 -0.16 -16.84
C VAL A 422 -13.45 -0.39 -16.13
N PHE A 423 -13.61 0.12 -14.90
CA PHE A 423 -14.83 -0.08 -14.11
C PHE A 423 -16.08 0.54 -14.73
N VAL A 424 -15.94 1.51 -15.66
CA VAL A 424 -17.08 2.05 -16.43
C VAL A 424 -17.80 0.95 -17.21
N ALA A 425 -17.09 -0.08 -17.68
CA ALA A 425 -17.69 -1.20 -18.40
C ALA A 425 -18.28 -2.27 -17.48
N PHE A 426 -18.09 -2.18 -16.16
CA PHE A 426 -18.50 -3.21 -15.20
C PHE A 426 -20.01 -3.50 -15.23
N PRO A 427 -20.92 -2.50 -15.24
CA PRO A 427 -22.36 -2.76 -15.32
C PRO A 427 -22.76 -3.50 -16.60
N ALA A 428 -22.19 -3.11 -17.75
CA ALA A 428 -22.46 -3.74 -19.03
C ALA A 428 -21.93 -5.19 -19.10
N LEU A 429 -20.72 -5.43 -18.56
CA LEU A 429 -20.14 -6.78 -18.45
C LEU A 429 -20.99 -7.67 -17.53
N LEU A 430 -21.48 -7.13 -16.41
CA LEU A 430 -22.37 -7.85 -15.51
C LEU A 430 -23.71 -8.20 -16.19
N PHE A 431 -24.31 -7.25 -16.89
CA PHE A 431 -25.56 -7.46 -17.63
C PHE A 431 -25.41 -8.58 -18.67
N VAL A 432 -24.34 -8.57 -19.46
CA VAL A 432 -24.06 -9.63 -20.44
C VAL A 432 -23.87 -10.97 -19.75
N LYS A 433 -23.18 -11.01 -18.61
CA LYS A 433 -22.97 -12.25 -17.84
C LYS A 433 -24.29 -12.82 -17.29
N VAL A 434 -25.17 -11.96 -16.78
CA VAL A 434 -26.51 -12.35 -16.31
C VAL A 434 -27.36 -12.86 -17.46
N LYS A 435 -27.40 -12.13 -18.58
CA LYS A 435 -28.14 -12.52 -19.78
C LYS A 435 -27.69 -13.87 -20.35
N ASN A 436 -26.40 -14.18 -20.28
CA ASN A 436 -25.84 -15.43 -20.79
C ASN A 436 -25.94 -16.61 -19.79
N GLY A 437 -26.72 -16.49 -18.71
CA GLY A 437 -26.90 -17.53 -17.72
C GLY A 437 -25.85 -17.49 -16.61
N PHE A 438 -25.96 -16.52 -15.71
CA PHE A 438 -25.09 -16.45 -14.53
C PHE A 438 -25.32 -17.65 -13.61
N THR A 439 -24.30 -18.49 -13.46
CA THR A 439 -24.27 -19.54 -12.46
C THR A 439 -23.71 -18.99 -11.15
N ILE A 440 -24.41 -19.24 -10.04
CA ILE A 440 -23.90 -18.91 -8.71
C ILE A 440 -22.66 -19.78 -8.47
N PRO A 441 -21.48 -19.17 -8.21
CA PRO A 441 -20.28 -19.94 -7.93
C PRO A 441 -20.47 -20.84 -6.70
N ASP A 442 -19.76 -21.97 -6.67
CA ASP A 442 -19.72 -22.81 -5.48
C ASP A 442 -19.29 -21.97 -4.26
N ARG A 443 -20.12 -21.96 -3.22
CA ARG A 443 -19.87 -21.21 -1.97
C ARG A 443 -18.60 -21.66 -1.26
N LYS A 444 -18.17 -22.91 -1.49
CA LYS A 444 -16.91 -23.46 -0.95
C LYS A 444 -15.69 -23.12 -1.81
N SER A 445 -15.89 -22.51 -2.98
CA SER A 445 -14.78 -22.09 -3.83
C SER A 445 -13.90 -21.07 -3.11
N PRO A 446 -12.56 -21.27 -3.07
CA PRO A 446 -11.63 -20.30 -2.50
C PRO A 446 -11.77 -18.91 -3.12
N VAL A 447 -12.07 -18.90 -4.42
CA VAL A 447 -12.23 -17.68 -5.21
C VAL A 447 -13.51 -16.94 -4.83
N PHE A 448 -14.61 -17.67 -4.60
CA PHE A 448 -15.87 -17.07 -4.17
C PHE A 448 -15.73 -16.39 -2.81
N ALA A 449 -15.08 -17.05 -1.85
CA ALA A 449 -14.83 -16.45 -0.53
C ALA A 449 -14.04 -15.14 -0.64
N VAL A 450 -12.98 -15.09 -1.45
CA VAL A 450 -12.23 -13.85 -1.67
C VAL A 450 -13.06 -12.79 -2.38
N ASP A 451 -13.78 -13.13 -3.45
CA ASP A 451 -14.59 -12.17 -4.20
C ASP A 451 -15.66 -11.51 -3.30
N VAL A 452 -16.33 -12.30 -2.45
CA VAL A 452 -17.32 -11.79 -1.47
C VAL A 452 -16.65 -10.94 -0.40
N PHE A 453 -15.51 -11.38 0.15
CA PHE A 453 -14.75 -10.61 1.13
C PHE A 453 -14.35 -9.25 0.58
N VAL A 454 -13.75 -9.22 -0.62
CA VAL A 454 -13.29 -7.99 -1.26
C VAL A 454 -14.47 -7.04 -1.50
N PHE A 455 -15.61 -7.57 -1.96
CA PHE A 455 -16.81 -6.77 -2.21
C PHE A 455 -17.37 -6.16 -0.92
N ILE A 456 -17.60 -6.98 0.12
CA ILE A 456 -18.13 -6.50 1.40
C ILE A 456 -17.16 -5.51 2.05
N PHE A 457 -15.86 -5.82 2.07
CA PHE A 457 -14.85 -4.95 2.65
C PHE A 457 -14.81 -3.61 1.92
N ALA A 458 -14.79 -3.61 0.58
CA ALA A 458 -14.75 -2.37 -0.21
C ALA A 458 -15.94 -1.46 0.12
N ILE A 459 -17.14 -2.01 0.26
CA ILE A 459 -18.34 -1.25 0.65
C ILE A 459 -18.22 -0.71 2.07
N LEU A 460 -17.92 -1.56 3.06
CA LEU A 460 -17.86 -1.13 4.46
C LEU A 460 -16.74 -0.11 4.69
N PHE A 461 -15.57 -0.36 4.12
CA PHE A 461 -14.44 0.56 4.18
C PHE A 461 -14.78 1.90 3.52
N PHE A 462 -15.43 1.86 2.35
CA PHE A 462 -15.89 3.07 1.68
C PHE A 462 -16.89 3.88 2.53
N LEU A 463 -17.90 3.24 3.10
CA LEU A 463 -18.92 3.89 3.94
C LEU A 463 -18.32 4.56 5.18
N VAL A 464 -17.26 3.99 5.74
CA VAL A 464 -16.56 4.55 6.91
C VAL A 464 -15.79 5.83 6.55
N TYR A 465 -15.25 5.92 5.34
CA TYR A 465 -14.37 7.02 4.94
C TYR A 465 -15.06 8.12 4.13
N ILE A 466 -16.15 7.81 3.41
CA ILE A 466 -16.84 8.81 2.58
C ILE A 466 -17.33 10.05 3.35
N PRO A 467 -17.75 10.00 4.63
CA PRO A 467 -18.15 11.21 5.35
C PRO A 467 -17.01 12.22 5.54
N LYS A 468 -15.77 11.73 5.46
CA LYS A 468 -14.55 12.54 5.61
C LYS A 468 -13.98 13.02 4.28
N LEU A 469 -14.50 12.56 3.15
CA LEU A 469 -14.00 12.87 1.81
C LEU A 469 -15.01 13.73 1.03
N PRO A 470 -14.58 14.53 0.04
CA PRO A 470 -13.19 14.86 -0.29
C PRO A 470 -12.48 15.68 0.80
N LEU A 471 -11.15 15.67 0.80
CA LEU A 471 -10.36 16.51 1.71
C LEU A 471 -9.53 17.48 0.87
N HIS A 472 -9.63 18.76 1.19
CA HIS A 472 -9.09 19.88 0.39
C HIS A 472 -7.56 19.89 0.16
N ALA A 473 -6.81 18.89 0.66
CA ALA A 473 -5.37 18.73 0.44
C ALA A 473 -4.98 17.24 0.38
N GLN A 474 -5.33 16.53 -0.71
CA GLN A 474 -5.04 15.10 -0.87
C GLN A 474 -4.72 14.64 -2.28
N ILE A 475 -3.49 14.17 -2.47
CA ILE A 475 -3.12 13.45 -3.70
C ILE A 475 -3.70 12.03 -3.67
N GLY A 476 -4.66 11.74 -4.56
CA GLY A 476 -5.17 10.40 -4.81
C GLY A 476 -5.97 9.78 -3.67
N ALA A 477 -6.78 10.57 -2.96
CA ALA A 477 -7.65 10.12 -1.86
C ALA A 477 -6.95 9.17 -0.87
N ARG A 478 -5.91 9.66 -0.16
CA ARG A 478 -4.98 8.85 0.66
C ARG A 478 -5.64 7.85 1.62
N TYR A 479 -6.85 8.14 2.11
CA TYR A 479 -7.59 7.24 3.01
C TYR A 479 -8.12 5.98 2.29
N LEU A 480 -8.20 6.00 0.95
CA LEU A 480 -8.69 4.93 0.10
C LEU A 480 -7.57 4.07 -0.50
N ILE A 481 -6.34 4.15 0.03
CA ILE A 481 -5.20 3.34 -0.40
C ILE A 481 -5.53 1.84 -0.55
N PRO A 482 -6.23 1.19 0.40
CA PRO A 482 -6.63 -0.20 0.24
C PRO A 482 -7.49 -0.46 -1.01
N LEU A 483 -8.32 0.50 -1.42
CA LEU A 483 -9.21 0.35 -2.57
C LEU A 483 -8.47 0.33 -3.91
N TYR A 484 -7.26 0.94 -4.03
CA TYR A 484 -6.47 0.79 -5.26
C TYR A 484 -6.05 -0.68 -5.46
N ALA A 485 -5.50 -1.31 -4.42
CA ALA A 485 -5.06 -2.69 -4.48
C ALA A 485 -6.24 -3.66 -4.72
N LEU A 486 -7.39 -3.43 -4.07
CA LEU A 486 -8.61 -4.19 -4.31
C LEU A 486 -9.21 -3.93 -5.70
N GLY A 487 -9.10 -2.70 -6.21
CA GLY A 487 -9.47 -2.34 -7.57
C GLY A 487 -8.65 -3.13 -8.59
N LEU A 488 -7.34 -3.25 -8.39
CA LEU A 488 -6.47 -4.05 -9.26
C LEU A 488 -6.77 -5.55 -9.14
N TYR A 489 -7.11 -6.04 -7.95
CA TYR A 489 -7.68 -7.39 -7.81
C TYR A 489 -8.92 -7.54 -8.70
N GLY A 490 -9.91 -6.63 -8.59
CA GLY A 490 -11.14 -6.66 -9.39
C GLY A 490 -10.89 -6.59 -10.91
N ILE A 491 -9.99 -5.72 -11.36
CA ILE A 491 -9.58 -5.58 -12.76
C ILE A 491 -8.98 -6.90 -13.27
N ALA A 492 -8.09 -7.52 -12.48
CA ALA A 492 -7.47 -8.79 -12.84
C ALA A 492 -8.46 -9.97 -12.94
N ARG A 493 -9.62 -9.88 -12.29
CA ARG A 493 -10.71 -10.87 -12.38
C ARG A 493 -11.46 -10.78 -13.72
N LEU A 494 -11.40 -9.66 -14.42
CA LEU A 494 -12.11 -9.47 -15.68
C LEU A 494 -11.47 -10.32 -16.80
N SER A 495 -12.28 -11.12 -17.50
CA SER A 495 -11.83 -11.91 -18.66
C SER A 495 -11.21 -11.04 -19.75
N ILE A 496 -11.67 -9.80 -19.87
CA ILE A 496 -11.18 -8.87 -20.89
C ILE A 496 -9.68 -8.54 -20.71
N ILE A 497 -9.27 -8.38 -19.45
CA ILE A 497 -7.90 -8.09 -19.04
C ILE A 497 -7.02 -9.33 -19.14
N ARG A 498 -7.49 -10.46 -18.63
CA ARG A 498 -6.72 -11.72 -18.62
C ARG A 498 -6.28 -12.13 -20.03
N GLU A 499 -7.18 -12.05 -21.01
CA GLU A 499 -6.83 -12.39 -22.39
C GLU A 499 -5.78 -11.44 -23.01
N VAL A 500 -5.79 -10.16 -22.63
CA VAL A 500 -4.76 -9.21 -23.09
C VAL A 500 -3.39 -9.66 -22.60
N PHE A 501 -3.27 -10.12 -21.36
CA PHE A 501 -2.01 -10.63 -20.82
C PHE A 501 -1.65 -12.04 -21.32
N GLU A 502 -2.63 -12.84 -21.73
CA GLU A 502 -2.38 -14.13 -22.36
C GLU A 502 -1.87 -13.95 -23.81
N LYS A 503 -2.49 -13.04 -24.58
CA LYS A 503 -2.23 -12.88 -26.02
C LYS A 503 -1.25 -11.76 -26.38
N GLN A 504 -1.15 -10.70 -25.59
CA GLN A 504 -0.50 -9.43 -25.96
C GLN A 504 0.33 -8.81 -24.82
N SER A 505 0.82 -9.60 -23.85
CA SER A 505 1.60 -9.06 -22.71
C SER A 505 2.83 -8.26 -23.14
N ARG A 506 3.54 -8.70 -24.19
CA ARG A 506 4.71 -8.00 -24.73
C ARG A 506 4.35 -6.59 -25.22
N MET A 507 3.18 -6.43 -25.84
CA MET A 507 2.70 -5.13 -26.31
C MET A 507 2.34 -4.21 -25.15
N VAL A 508 1.76 -4.75 -24.06
CA VAL A 508 1.53 -3.98 -22.83
C VAL A 508 2.86 -3.44 -22.30
N TYR A 509 3.85 -4.30 -22.11
CA TYR A 509 5.15 -3.90 -21.57
C TYR A 509 5.86 -2.87 -22.45
N TRP A 510 5.86 -3.04 -23.78
CA TRP A 510 6.44 -2.04 -24.68
C TRP A 510 5.68 -0.73 -24.65
N THR A 511 4.35 -0.75 -24.65
CA THR A 511 3.56 0.49 -24.59
C THR A 511 3.80 1.21 -23.25
N THR A 512 3.89 0.47 -22.15
CA THR A 512 4.26 1.04 -20.85
C THR A 512 5.65 1.65 -20.88
N ALA A 513 6.66 0.92 -21.35
CA ALA A 513 8.04 1.38 -21.42
C ALA A 513 8.17 2.63 -22.31
N SER A 514 7.61 2.60 -23.52
CA SER A 514 7.62 3.75 -24.44
C SER A 514 6.82 4.93 -23.87
N GLY A 515 5.68 4.67 -23.22
CA GLY A 515 4.88 5.72 -22.59
C GLY A 515 5.61 6.42 -21.45
N VAL A 516 6.36 5.69 -20.62
CA VAL A 516 7.18 6.28 -19.55
C VAL A 516 8.42 6.98 -20.10
N LEU A 517 9.20 6.30 -20.94
CA LEU A 517 10.49 6.78 -21.42
C LEU A 517 10.38 7.90 -22.46
N ILE A 518 9.35 7.88 -23.31
CA ILE A 518 9.14 8.90 -24.33
C ILE A 518 8.04 9.85 -23.85
N GLY A 519 6.86 9.32 -23.52
CA GLY A 519 5.72 10.15 -23.10
C GLY A 519 5.99 10.94 -21.81
N GLY A 520 6.67 10.34 -20.83
CA GLY A 520 7.05 11.03 -19.60
C GLY A 520 8.08 12.15 -19.82
N GLN A 521 9.03 11.96 -20.74
CA GLN A 521 9.99 13.00 -21.11
C GLN A 521 9.31 14.13 -21.89
N SER A 522 8.41 13.80 -22.83
CA SER A 522 7.61 14.79 -23.54
C SER A 522 6.73 15.60 -22.59
N LEU A 523 6.12 14.95 -21.58
CA LEU A 523 5.34 15.65 -20.57
C LEU A 523 6.22 16.59 -19.73
N LEU A 524 7.39 16.13 -19.30
CA LEU A 524 8.34 16.99 -18.58
C LEU A 524 8.74 18.21 -19.42
N ILE A 525 9.10 18.02 -20.68
CA ILE A 525 9.43 19.11 -21.60
C ILE A 525 8.26 20.09 -21.74
N TYR A 526 7.03 19.57 -21.90
CA TYR A 526 5.84 20.39 -21.95
C TYR A 526 5.69 21.25 -20.70
N LEU A 527 5.79 20.65 -19.51
CA LEU A 527 5.63 21.34 -18.22
C LEU A 527 6.68 22.44 -18.00
N ILE A 528 7.93 22.20 -18.44
CA ILE A 528 9.00 23.19 -18.41
C ILE A 528 8.69 24.36 -19.37
N ILE A 529 8.29 24.06 -20.62
CA ILE A 529 7.98 25.09 -21.61
C ILE A 529 6.76 25.92 -21.23
N SER A 530 5.76 25.29 -20.60
CA SER A 530 4.51 25.94 -20.19
C SER A 530 4.59 26.63 -18.83
N ASP A 531 5.77 26.67 -18.18
CA ASP A 531 6.03 27.26 -16.86
C ASP A 531 4.94 26.90 -15.83
N THR A 532 4.49 25.65 -15.88
CA THR A 532 3.32 25.21 -15.13
C THR A 532 3.72 24.84 -13.71
N THR A 533 3.23 25.60 -12.73
CA THR A 533 3.61 25.45 -11.32
C THR A 533 2.41 25.16 -10.42
N GLY A 534 2.69 24.72 -9.19
CA GLY A 534 1.68 24.57 -8.14
C GLY A 534 0.49 23.68 -8.53
N THR A 535 -0.72 24.23 -8.44
CA THR A 535 -1.97 23.51 -8.69
C THR A 535 -2.12 23.10 -10.15
N ASP A 536 -1.80 23.98 -11.09
CA ASP A 536 -2.00 23.73 -12.53
C ASP A 536 -1.18 22.54 -13.04
N LEU A 537 -0.03 22.29 -12.40
CA LEU A 537 0.85 21.17 -12.66
C LEU A 537 0.19 19.82 -12.35
N LEU A 538 -0.45 19.74 -11.19
CA LEU A 538 -1.19 18.56 -10.77
C LEU A 538 -2.51 18.42 -11.54
N GLN A 539 -3.15 19.54 -11.92
CA GLN A 539 -4.31 19.50 -12.82
C GLN A 539 -3.97 18.97 -14.21
N THR A 540 -2.78 19.27 -14.73
CA THR A 540 -2.30 18.70 -16.00
C THR A 540 -2.24 17.16 -15.93
N HIS A 541 -1.69 16.62 -14.84
CA HIS A 541 -1.69 15.18 -14.60
C HIS A 541 -3.10 14.62 -14.47
N ALA A 542 -4.01 15.35 -13.82
CA ALA A 542 -5.41 14.97 -13.68
C ALA A 542 -6.09 14.79 -15.05
N TRP A 543 -5.92 15.75 -15.95
CA TRP A 543 -6.48 15.70 -17.30
C TRP A 543 -5.90 14.57 -18.15
N ILE A 544 -4.57 14.35 -18.08
CA ILE A 544 -3.93 13.21 -18.75
C ILE A 544 -4.50 11.90 -18.22
N GLY A 545 -4.59 11.78 -16.89
CA GLY A 545 -5.14 10.61 -16.23
C GLY A 545 -6.58 10.32 -16.68
N LEU A 546 -7.43 11.35 -16.74
CA LEU A 546 -8.83 11.23 -17.19
C LEU A 546 -8.95 10.90 -18.68
N GLY A 547 -8.14 11.52 -19.52
CA GLY A 547 -8.10 11.21 -20.96
C GLY A 547 -7.75 9.73 -21.19
N VAL A 548 -6.70 9.24 -20.51
CA VAL A 548 -6.30 7.83 -20.59
C VAL A 548 -7.33 6.89 -19.97
N ALA A 549 -7.94 7.26 -18.84
CA ALA A 549 -9.03 6.49 -18.24
C ALA A 549 -10.24 6.37 -19.17
N THR A 550 -10.54 7.42 -19.94
CA THR A 550 -11.60 7.43 -20.96
C THR A 550 -11.28 6.47 -22.09
N LEU A 551 -10.04 6.42 -22.57
CA LEU A 551 -9.60 5.44 -23.58
C LEU A 551 -9.74 4.00 -23.07
N VAL A 552 -9.33 3.75 -21.82
CA VAL A 552 -9.43 2.44 -21.18
C VAL A 552 -10.90 2.03 -21.00
N GLY A 553 -11.75 2.92 -20.50
CA GLY A 553 -13.18 2.69 -20.32
C GLY A 553 -13.90 2.47 -21.65
N GLY A 554 -13.58 3.27 -22.67
CA GLY A 554 -14.10 3.14 -24.03
C GLY A 554 -13.73 1.78 -24.67
N TRP A 555 -12.46 1.37 -24.56
CA TRP A 555 -12.05 0.04 -24.99
C TRP A 555 -12.79 -1.08 -24.23
N ALA A 556 -12.92 -0.94 -22.92
CA ALA A 556 -13.63 -1.93 -22.10
C ALA A 556 -15.11 -2.04 -22.49
N LEU A 557 -15.79 -0.94 -22.79
CA LEU A 557 -17.17 -0.93 -23.31
C LEU A 557 -17.26 -1.56 -24.71
N LEU A 558 -16.35 -1.23 -25.62
CA LEU A 558 -16.30 -1.84 -26.96
C LEU A 558 -16.09 -3.36 -26.90
N SER A 559 -15.37 -3.84 -25.89
CA SER A 559 -15.15 -5.28 -25.69
C SER A 559 -16.44 -6.05 -25.36
N VAL A 560 -17.48 -5.36 -24.87
CA VAL A 560 -18.81 -5.94 -24.58
C VAL A 560 -19.55 -6.30 -25.87
N THR A 561 -19.38 -5.52 -26.95
CA THR A 561 -20.15 -5.67 -28.20
C THR A 561 -19.55 -6.68 -29.19
N LYS A 562 -18.69 -7.59 -28.72
CA LYS A 562 -17.89 -8.55 -29.52
C LYS A 562 -16.88 -7.92 -30.51
N ARG A 563 -16.80 -6.59 -30.62
CA ARG A 563 -15.74 -5.87 -31.35
C ARG A 563 -14.47 -5.77 -30.50
N ARG A 564 -13.92 -6.93 -30.14
CA ARG A 564 -12.80 -7.01 -29.19
C ARG A 564 -11.47 -7.10 -29.92
N SER A 565 -10.65 -6.06 -29.78
CA SER A 565 -9.24 -6.10 -30.17
C SER A 565 -8.36 -6.18 -28.92
N SER A 566 -7.70 -7.32 -28.73
CA SER A 566 -6.74 -7.49 -27.62
C SER A 566 -5.49 -6.62 -27.81
N ARG A 567 -5.18 -6.20 -29.05
CA ARG A 567 -4.11 -5.24 -29.33
C ARG A 567 -4.47 -3.83 -28.85
N LEU A 568 -5.68 -3.35 -29.16
CA LEU A 568 -6.14 -2.06 -28.64
C LEU A 568 -6.15 -2.06 -27.11
N GLY A 569 -6.60 -3.16 -26.51
CA GLY A 569 -6.57 -3.32 -25.06
C GLY A 569 -5.16 -3.28 -24.47
N ALA A 570 -4.19 -3.90 -25.14
CA ALA A 570 -2.81 -3.85 -24.71
C ALA A 570 -2.24 -2.43 -24.72
N VAL A 571 -2.59 -1.63 -25.75
CA VAL A 571 -2.19 -0.23 -25.84
C VAL A 571 -2.85 0.60 -24.75
N CYS A 572 -4.18 0.50 -24.58
CA CYS A 572 -4.90 1.28 -23.56
C CYS A 572 -4.40 0.97 -22.15
N ILE A 573 -4.21 -0.31 -21.81
CA ILE A 573 -3.67 -0.72 -20.51
C ILE A 573 -2.23 -0.22 -20.36
N GLY A 574 -1.40 -0.37 -21.39
CA GLY A 574 0.00 0.07 -21.35
C GLY A 574 0.14 1.58 -21.12
N LEU A 575 -0.69 2.39 -21.80
CA LEU A 575 -0.78 3.84 -21.61
C LEU A 575 -1.27 4.21 -20.21
N ALA A 576 -2.25 3.50 -19.67
CA ALA A 576 -2.75 3.73 -18.32
C ALA A 576 -1.69 3.48 -17.24
N VAL A 577 -0.93 2.39 -17.39
CA VAL A 577 0.21 2.11 -16.52
C VAL A 577 1.27 3.20 -16.69
N ALA A 578 1.61 3.58 -17.92
CA ALA A 578 2.60 4.62 -18.19
C ALA A 578 2.23 5.98 -17.60
N ALA A 579 0.97 6.41 -17.74
CA ALA A 579 0.48 7.66 -17.18
C ALA A 579 0.57 7.67 -15.65
N GLY A 580 0.13 6.58 -14.99
CA GLY A 580 0.26 6.44 -13.55
C GLY A 580 1.72 6.42 -13.07
N THR A 581 2.60 5.69 -13.76
CA THR A 581 4.04 5.66 -13.43
C THR A 581 4.71 7.01 -13.61
N THR A 582 4.41 7.70 -14.71
CA THR A 582 4.93 9.04 -14.99
C THR A 582 4.47 10.03 -13.92
N PHE A 583 3.19 9.99 -13.54
CA PHE A 583 2.65 10.80 -12.46
C PHE A 583 3.42 10.58 -11.14
N ILE A 584 3.66 9.33 -10.74
CA ILE A 584 4.37 9.03 -9.50
C ILE A 584 5.82 9.52 -9.56
N LEU A 585 6.51 9.28 -10.68
CA LEU A 585 7.91 9.68 -10.89
C LEU A 585 8.05 11.20 -10.84
N LEU A 586 7.28 11.94 -11.64
CA LEU A 586 7.37 13.40 -11.69
C LEU A 586 6.92 14.03 -10.37
N THR A 587 5.82 13.54 -9.78
CA THR A 587 5.36 14.11 -8.50
C THR A 587 6.40 13.89 -7.39
N ASN A 588 7.03 12.72 -7.30
CA ASN A 588 8.01 12.46 -6.26
C ASN A 588 9.38 13.09 -6.52
N LEU A 589 9.88 13.09 -7.77
CA LEU A 589 11.26 13.51 -8.11
C LEU A 589 11.37 14.99 -8.50
N SER A 590 10.35 15.59 -9.10
CA SER A 590 10.40 17.00 -9.51
C SER A 590 9.49 17.87 -8.65
N HIS A 591 8.20 17.54 -8.55
CA HIS A 591 7.21 18.47 -7.98
C HIS A 591 7.32 18.62 -6.47
N LEU A 592 7.77 17.56 -5.79
CA LEU A 592 7.94 17.53 -4.34
C LEU A 592 9.41 17.45 -3.92
N ALA A 593 10.34 17.83 -4.79
CA ALA A 593 11.76 17.84 -4.47
C ALA A 593 12.12 18.87 -3.38
N SER A 594 11.32 19.92 -3.21
CA SER A 594 11.53 20.98 -2.22
C SER A 594 11.21 20.57 -0.77
N VAL A 595 10.53 19.43 -0.56
CA VAL A 595 10.04 19.00 0.76
C VAL A 595 11.18 18.44 1.64
N GLY A 596 12.28 18.00 1.04
CA GLY A 596 13.43 17.48 1.76
C GLY A 596 14.41 16.76 0.84
N ASP A 597 15.64 16.59 1.30
CA ASP A 597 16.69 15.91 0.54
C ASP A 597 16.44 14.39 0.47
N PHE A 598 16.69 13.78 -0.69
CA PHE A 598 16.56 12.33 -0.85
C PHE A 598 17.69 11.59 -0.12
N VAL A 599 17.37 10.41 0.42
CA VAL A 599 18.36 9.53 1.06
C VAL A 599 19.30 8.90 0.04
N ILE A 600 18.80 8.63 -1.17
CA ILE A 600 19.62 8.13 -2.29
C ILE A 600 20.28 9.31 -3.02
N PRO A 601 21.62 9.42 -3.04
CA PRO A 601 22.31 10.58 -3.62
C PRO A 601 21.97 10.88 -5.07
N ILE A 602 21.89 9.86 -5.93
CA ILE A 602 21.60 10.07 -7.36
C ILE A 602 20.16 10.56 -7.57
N ALA A 603 19.21 10.16 -6.73
CA ALA A 603 17.83 10.65 -6.78
C ALA A 603 17.79 12.14 -6.43
N ARG A 604 18.55 12.57 -5.40
CA ARG A 604 18.73 13.99 -5.08
C ARG A 604 19.34 14.76 -6.26
N TRP A 605 20.41 14.24 -6.86
CA TRP A 605 21.07 14.89 -7.99
C TRP A 605 20.11 15.09 -9.17
N LEU A 606 19.32 14.07 -9.51
CA LEU A 606 18.29 14.16 -10.54
C LEU A 606 17.22 15.20 -10.18
N ALA A 607 16.70 15.15 -8.96
CA ALA A 607 15.68 16.08 -8.49
C ALA A 607 16.14 17.55 -8.56
N LEU A 608 17.38 17.84 -8.15
CA LEU A 608 17.95 19.19 -8.25
C LEU A 608 18.09 19.67 -9.69
N ARG A 609 18.42 18.79 -10.63
CA ARG A 609 18.48 19.15 -12.06
C ARG A 609 17.10 19.43 -12.65
N PHE A 610 16.05 18.76 -12.15
CA PHE A 610 14.67 19.07 -12.50
C PHE A 610 14.12 20.36 -11.86
N LEU A 611 14.74 20.86 -10.78
CA LEU A 611 14.37 22.15 -10.17
C LEU A 611 15.02 23.36 -10.86
N ILE A 612 16.13 23.15 -11.58
CA ILE A 612 16.90 24.20 -12.27
C ILE A 612 16.47 24.35 -13.75
N ALA A 613 15.86 23.31 -14.31
CA ALA A 613 15.26 23.31 -15.65
C ALA A 613 13.79 23.69 -15.57
#